data_AF-A0A6V7RRW2-F1
#
_entry.id   AF-A0A6V7RRW2-F1
#
_cell.length_a   1.000
_cell.length_b   1.000
_cell.length_c   1.000
_cell.angle_alpha   90.00
_cell.angle_beta   90.00
_cell.angle_gamma   90.00
#
_symmetry.space_group_name_H-M   'P 1'
#
loop_
_entity.id
_entity.type
_entity.pdbx_description
1 polymer ?
#
loop_
_entity_poly.entity_id
_entity_poly.type
_entity_poly.pdbx_seq_one_letter_code
_entity_poly.pdbx_strand_id
1 'polypeptide(L)'
;MKNILSLINSKYWVVVESTDDEITFSTERHEYTISKRPILGYRLTIASFNSIDRDETIFKDEDDLILFIKSNKPIWEEKVVKPLI
;
A
#
# COMPACT_ATOMS: atom_id res chain seq x y z
N MET A 1 -7.15 5.75 9.03
CA MET A 1 -6.03 6.36 8.25
C MET A 1 -4.78 6.71 9.05
N LYS A 2 -4.82 7.45 10.18
CA LYS A 2 -3.58 7.77 10.94
C LYS A 2 -2.77 6.53 11.38
N ASN A 3 -3.44 5.44 11.75
CA ASN A 3 -2.80 4.17 12.08
C ASN A 3 -2.06 3.57 10.88
N ILE A 4 -2.67 3.63 9.69
CA ILE A 4 -2.08 3.14 8.44
C ILE A 4 -0.86 3.99 8.05
N LEU A 5 -0.93 5.32 8.17
CA LEU A 5 0.22 6.21 7.92
C LEU A 5 1.46 5.81 8.73
N SER A 6 1.27 5.53 10.02
CA SER A 6 2.38 5.09 10.89
C SER A 6 2.96 3.74 10.47
N LEU A 7 2.11 2.85 9.94
CA LEU A 7 2.49 1.51 9.51
C LEU A 7 3.30 1.52 8.21
N ILE A 8 2.93 2.41 7.28
CA ILE A 8 3.56 2.48 5.96
C ILE A 8 4.86 3.31 5.99
N ASN A 9 5.05 4.15 7.00
CA ASN A 9 6.26 4.98 7.12
C ASN A 9 7.53 4.12 7.20
N SER A 10 8.40 4.23 6.19
CA SER A 10 9.74 3.62 6.20
C SER A 10 10.66 4.35 5.23
N LYS A 11 11.97 4.08 5.32
CA LYS A 11 12.96 4.67 4.40
C LYS A 11 12.79 4.26 2.93
N TYR A 12 12.00 3.21 2.65
CA TYR A 12 11.79 2.70 1.30
C TYR A 12 10.45 3.14 0.70
N TRP A 13 9.53 3.62 1.53
CA TRP A 13 8.17 3.99 1.13
C TRP A 13 7.98 5.49 1.29
N VAL A 14 7.69 6.16 0.19
CA VAL A 14 7.42 7.60 0.16
C VAL A 14 5.91 7.79 0.12
N VAL A 15 5.36 8.48 1.12
CA VAL A 15 3.95 8.89 1.09
C VAL A 15 3.82 10.04 0.08
N VAL A 16 3.04 9.81 -0.97
CA VAL A 16 2.82 10.75 -2.07
C VAL A 16 1.63 11.66 -1.76
N GLU A 17 0.56 11.05 -1.25
CA GLU A 17 -0.66 11.76 -0.88
C GLU A 17 -1.29 11.10 0.35
N SER A 18 -1.87 11.92 1.22
CA SER A 18 -2.71 11.43 2.32
C SER A 18 -3.83 12.40 2.60
N THR A 19 -5.05 11.90 2.45
CA THR A 19 -6.30 12.54 2.85
C THR A 19 -6.96 11.73 3.97
N ASP A 20 -8.15 12.16 4.41
CA ASP A 20 -8.92 11.41 5.40
C ASP A 20 -9.40 10.05 4.87
N ASP A 21 -9.56 9.91 3.55
CA ASP A 21 -10.16 8.75 2.91
C ASP A 21 -9.23 7.97 1.99
N GLU A 22 -8.09 8.55 1.61
CA GLU A 22 -7.12 7.91 0.73
C GLU A 22 -5.69 8.15 1.21
N ILE A 23 -4.85 7.12 1.06
CA ILE A 23 -3.40 7.23 1.23
C ILE A 23 -2.76 6.61 0.00
N THR A 24 -1.93 7.39 -0.68
CA THR A 24 -1.10 6.93 -1.80
C THR A 24 0.35 6.98 -1.36
N PHE A 25 1.05 5.87 -1.51
CA PHE A 25 2.46 5.75 -1.18
C PHE A 25 3.16 4.90 -2.22
N SER A 26 4.44 5.13 -2.44
CA SER A 26 5.20 4.45 -3.48
C SER A 26 6.52 3.93 -2.94
N THR A 27 6.97 2.87 -3.59
CA THR A 27 8.38 2.45 -3.62
C THR A 27 8.99 2.92 -4.93
N GLU A 28 10.28 2.65 -5.18
CA GLU A 28 10.86 2.88 -6.51
C GLU A 28 10.23 2.05 -7.64
N ARG A 29 9.42 1.04 -7.33
CA ARG A 29 8.89 0.07 -8.31
C ARG A 29 7.38 0.04 -8.45
N HIS A 30 6.69 0.27 -7.34
CA HIS A 30 5.25 0.16 -7.26
C HIS A 30 4.66 1.37 -6.56
N GLU A 31 3.49 1.76 -7.02
CA GLU A 31 2.57 2.66 -6.34
C GLU A 31 1.50 1.82 -5.62
N TYR A 32 1.17 2.24 -4.41
CA TYR A 32 0.19 1.62 -3.55
C TYR A 32 -0.85 2.68 -3.19
N THR A 33 -2.12 2.34 -3.34
CA THR A 33 -3.23 3.23 -2.99
C THR A 33 -4.16 2.50 -2.03
N ILE A 34 -4.40 3.10 -0.87
CA ILE A 34 -5.36 2.63 0.12
C ILE A 34 -6.51 3.64 0.15
N SER A 35 -7.70 3.22 -0.25
CA SER A 35 -8.90 4.08 -0.21
C SER A 35 -9.97 3.47 0.69
N LYS A 36 -10.64 4.28 1.50
CA LYS A 36 -11.91 3.90 2.15
C LYS A 36 -12.97 3.70 1.09
N ARG A 37 -13.76 2.64 1.22
CA ARG A 37 -14.86 2.38 0.29
C ARG A 37 -16.10 3.19 0.71
N PRO A 38 -16.94 3.62 -0.24
CA PRO A 38 -18.16 4.39 0.06
C PRO A 38 -19.18 3.68 0.97
N ILE A 39 -19.09 2.35 1.08
CA ILE A 39 -20.01 1.53 1.89
C ILE A 39 -19.28 1.04 3.13
N LEU A 40 -18.46 -0.02 2.98
CA LEU A 40 -17.73 -0.66 4.07
C LEU A 40 -16.37 -1.14 3.57
N GLY A 41 -15.40 -0.98 4.44
CA GLY A 41 -14.07 -1.55 4.31
C GLY A 41 -13.12 -0.68 3.51
N TYR A 42 -12.03 -1.31 3.09
CA TYR A 42 -10.91 -0.65 2.45
C TYR A 42 -10.55 -1.36 1.15
N ARG A 43 -10.00 -0.61 0.21
CA ARG A 43 -9.41 -1.13 -1.01
C ARG A 43 -7.93 -0.81 -0.98
N LEU A 44 -7.09 -1.83 -1.21
CA LEU A 44 -5.69 -1.67 -1.55
C LEU A 44 -5.54 -1.95 -3.04
N THR A 45 -4.94 -1.01 -3.76
CA THR A 45 -4.53 -1.18 -5.15
C THR A 45 -3.00 -1.11 -5.20
N ILE A 46 -2.39 -2.03 -5.95
CA ILE A 46 -0.95 -2.06 -6.20
C ILE A 46 -0.74 -1.97 -7.71
N ALA A 47 -0.02 -0.95 -8.14
CA ALA A 47 0.32 -0.73 -9.54
C ALA A 47 1.84 -0.77 -9.71
N SER A 48 2.33 -1.54 -10.68
CA SER A 48 3.74 -1.48 -11.08
C SER A 48 3.96 -0.27 -11.98
N PHE A 49 5.05 0.49 -11.81
CA PHE A 49 5.35 1.59 -12.74
C PHE A 49 5.66 1.11 -14.16
N ASN A 50 6.03 -0.16 -14.31
CA ASN A 50 6.45 -0.74 -15.58
C ASN A 50 5.39 -1.64 -16.24
N SER A 51 4.20 -1.80 -15.64
CA SER A 51 3.10 -2.56 -16.25
C SER A 51 1.76 -1.86 -16.10
N ILE A 52 0.82 -2.21 -16.98
CA ILE A 52 -0.57 -1.72 -16.91
C ILE A 52 -1.37 -2.49 -15.84
N ASP A 53 -0.84 -3.62 -15.36
CA ASP A 53 -1.52 -4.49 -14.42
C ASP A 53 -1.63 -3.85 -13.04
N ARG A 54 -2.83 -3.97 -12.46
CA ARG A 54 -3.17 -3.47 -11.14
C ARG A 54 -3.77 -4.60 -10.32
N ASP A 55 -3.11 -4.92 -9.22
CA ASP A 55 -3.66 -5.85 -8.25
C ASP A 55 -4.59 -5.09 -7.30
N GLU A 56 -5.82 -5.57 -7.14
CA GLU A 56 -6.80 -5.01 -6.20
C GLU A 56 -7.15 -6.05 -5.12
N THR A 57 -7.14 -5.61 -3.86
CA THR A 57 -7.63 -6.40 -2.73
C THR A 57 -8.59 -5.56 -1.90
N ILE A 58 -9.73 -6.15 -1.53
CA ILE A 58 -10.76 -5.52 -0.69
C ILE A 58 -10.73 -6.15 0.70
N PHE A 59 -10.69 -5.30 1.73
CA PHE A 59 -10.71 -5.69 3.14
C PHE A 59 -12.02 -5.22 3.77
N LYS A 60 -12.57 -6.03 4.68
CA LYS A 60 -13.85 -5.73 5.35
C LYS A 60 -13.69 -4.65 6.43
N ASP A 61 -12.54 -4.61 7.09
CA ASP A 61 -12.22 -3.67 8.16
C ASP A 61 -10.74 -3.22 8.12
N GLU A 62 -10.39 -2.27 9.01
CA GLU A 62 -9.04 -1.69 9.08
C GLU A 62 -8.01 -2.69 9.63
N ASP A 63 -8.44 -3.61 10.50
CA ASP A 63 -7.55 -4.56 11.18
C ASP A 63 -7.04 -5.61 10.20
N ASP A 64 -7.90 -6.17 9.34
CA ASP A 64 -7.53 -7.09 8.27
C ASP A 64 -6.52 -6.44 7.31
N LEU A 65 -6.76 -5.19 6.92
CA LEU A 65 -5.86 -4.42 6.08
C LEU A 65 -4.49 -4.23 6.76
N ILE A 66 -4.48 -3.85 8.05
CA ILE A 66 -3.26 -3.64 8.82
C ILE A 66 -2.45 -4.94 8.93
N LEU A 67 -3.11 -6.06 9.21
CA LEU A 67 -2.47 -7.38 9.28
C LEU A 67 -1.87 -7.78 7.93
N PHE A 68 -2.59 -7.52 6.83
CA PHE A 68 -2.10 -7.77 5.48
C PHE A 68 -0.86 -6.95 5.16
N ILE A 69 -0.88 -5.63 5.42
CA ILE A 69 0.27 -4.75 5.17
C ILE A 69 1.46 -5.18 6.02
N LYS A 70 1.28 -5.45 7.32
CA LYS A 70 2.36 -5.92 8.20
C LYS A 70 3.03 -7.19 7.69
N SER A 71 2.23 -8.15 7.20
CA SER A 71 2.73 -9.44 6.74
C SER A 71 3.49 -9.34 5.41
N ASN A 72 3.11 -8.41 4.54
CA ASN A 72 3.71 -8.27 3.21
C ASN A 72 4.79 -7.19 3.11
N LYS A 73 4.80 -6.19 4.01
CA LYS A 73 5.74 -5.06 4.00
C LYS A 73 7.21 -5.49 3.88
N PRO A 74 7.72 -6.48 4.62
CA PRO A 74 9.12 -6.90 4.48
C PRO A 74 9.47 -7.40 3.08
N ILE A 75 8.57 -8.17 2.45
CA ILE A 75 8.77 -8.72 1.11
C ILE A 75 8.73 -7.61 0.06
N TRP A 76 7.79 -6.66 0.19
CA TRP A 76 7.70 -5.52 -0.71
C TRP A 76 8.93 -4.63 -0.61
N GLU A 77 9.44 -4.38 0.60
CA GLU A 77 10.67 -3.60 0.81
C GLU A 77 11.92 -4.35 0.31
N GLU A 78 12.01 -5.67 0.50
CA GLU A 78 13.13 -6.48 -0.02
C GLU A 78 13.21 -6.42 -1.56
N LYS A 79 12.06 -6.45 -2.24
CA LYS A 79 11.97 -6.31 -3.71
C LYS A 79 12.50 -4.97 -4.22
N VAL A 80 12.48 -3.91 -3.40
CA VAL A 80 13.10 -2.62 -3.77
C VAL A 80 14.62 -2.74 -3.74
N VAL A 81 15.17 -3.33 -2.67
CA VAL A 81 16.61 -3.43 -2.43
C VAL A 81 17.33 -4.32 -3.45
N LYS A 82 16.70 -5.40 -3.90
CA LYS A 82 17.32 -6.36 -4.83
C LYS A 82 16.88 -6.09 -6.28
N PRO A 83 17.79 -5.69 -7.20
CA PRO A 83 17.50 -5.61 -8.63
C PRO A 83 16.90 -6.94 -9.12
N LEU A 84 15.90 -6.87 -10.02
CA LEU A 84 15.53 -8.05 -10.80
C LEU A 84 16.75 -8.38 -11.67
N ILE A 85 17.43 -9.49 -11.34
CA ILE A 85 18.50 -10.07 -12.17
C ILE A 85 17.86 -10.68 -13.41
#